data_AF-A0A9E5FCG2-F1
#
_entry.id   AF-A0A9E5FCG2-F1
#
_cell.length_a   1.000
_cell.length_b   1.000
_cell.length_c   1.000
_cell.angle_alpha   90.00
_cell.angle_beta   90.00
_cell.angle_gamma   90.00
#
_symmetry.space_group_name_H-M   'P 1'
#
loop_
_entity.id
_entity.type
_entity.pdbx_description
1 polymer ?
#
loop_
_entity_poly.entity_id
_entity_poly.type
_entity_poly.pdbx_seq_one_letter_code
_entity_poly.pdbx_strand_id
1 'polypeptide(L)'
;MMDQALIFVMLALVITKLADVMTTYCRLASVHQEANPIAQFAMRRFGVAGTCLMVMALSVVIVLLSSQAAVGCGLVGQVFFIVVGFVISGIQLAVAHSNATGHQNCVTRPLLAMFRIVSARL
;
A
#
# COMPACT_ATOMS: atom_id res chain seq x y z
N MET A 1 -15.54 -2.11 -21.95
CA MET A 1 -16.00 -1.84 -20.56
C MET A 1 -15.04 -2.44 -19.53
N MET A 2 -14.66 -3.72 -19.65
CA MET A 2 -13.75 -4.36 -18.68
C MET A 2 -12.35 -3.75 -18.68
N ASP A 3 -11.79 -3.43 -19.85
CA ASP A 3 -10.47 -2.80 -19.95
C ASP A 3 -10.43 -1.42 -19.27
N GLN A 4 -11.52 -0.66 -19.37
CA GLN A 4 -11.65 0.63 -18.67
C GLN A 4 -11.65 0.43 -17.16
N ALA A 5 -12.39 -0.58 -16.65
CA ALA A 5 -12.43 -0.90 -15.24
C ALA A 5 -11.05 -1.33 -14.69
N LEU A 6 -10.29 -2.11 -15.45
CA LEU A 6 -8.90 -2.46 -15.09
C LEU A 6 -8.02 -1.22 -14.97
N ILE A 7 -8.09 -0.31 -15.95
CA ILE A 7 -7.33 0.94 -15.91
C ILE A 7 -7.73 1.79 -14.70
N PHE A 8 -9.04 1.92 -14.42
CA PHE A 8 -9.52 2.65 -13.24
C PHE A 8 -8.98 2.06 -11.93
N VAL A 9 -8.98 0.73 -11.79
CA VAL A 9 -8.44 0.06 -10.59
C VAL A 9 -6.93 0.23 -10.49
N MET A 10 -6.19 0.12 -11.59
CA MET A 10 -4.75 0.37 -11.61
C MET A 10 -4.43 1.80 -11.18
N LEU A 11 -5.14 2.79 -11.73
CA LEU A 11 -4.99 4.19 -11.34
C LEU A 11 -5.35 4.40 -9.87
N ALA A 12 -6.45 3.79 -9.40
CA ALA A 12 -6.85 3.87 -8.00
C ALA A 12 -5.74 3.33 -7.09
N LEU A 13 -5.21 2.13 -7.36
CA LEU A 13 -4.11 1.52 -6.61
C LEU A 13 -2.85 2.39 -6.58
N VAL A 14 -2.46 2.97 -7.72
CA VAL A 14 -1.26 3.81 -7.80
C VAL A 14 -1.47 5.14 -7.05
N ILE A 15 -2.62 5.79 -7.23
CA ILE A 15 -2.94 7.06 -6.56
C ILE A 15 -3.05 6.86 -5.05
N THR A 16 -3.76 5.82 -4.58
CA THR A 16 -3.86 5.53 -3.15
C THR A 16 -2.53 5.14 -2.55
N LYS A 17 -1.68 4.44 -3.30
CA LYS A 17 -0.32 4.14 -2.84
C LYS A 17 0.56 5.38 -2.76
N LEU A 18 0.44 6.31 -3.71
CA LEU A 18 1.12 7.58 -3.65
C LEU A 18 0.68 8.38 -2.41
N ALA A 19 -0.63 8.46 -2.14
CA ALA A 19 -1.17 9.13 -0.96
C ALA A 19 -0.65 8.48 0.34
N ASP A 20 -0.64 7.15 0.42
CA ASP A 20 -0.09 6.39 1.55
C ASP A 20 1.39 6.71 1.79
N VAL A 21 2.21 6.69 0.73
CA VAL A 21 3.64 7.00 0.83
C VAL A 21 3.90 8.46 1.18
N MET A 22 3.16 9.41 0.59
CA MET A 22 3.30 10.84 0.89
C MET A 22 2.91 11.16 2.34
N THR A 23 1.77 10.64 2.80
CA THR A 23 1.32 10.85 4.18
C THR A 23 2.25 10.20 5.20
N THR A 24 2.85 9.07 4.85
CA THR A 24 3.92 8.45 5.66
C THR A 24 5.15 9.34 5.71
N TYR A 25 5.66 9.79 4.56
CA TYR A 25 6.83 10.66 4.48
C TYR A 25 6.66 11.97 5.27
N CYS A 26 5.51 12.64 5.12
CA CYS A 26 5.24 13.91 5.80
C CYS A 26 5.13 13.75 7.33
N ARG A 27 4.81 12.55 7.83
CA ARG A 27 4.52 12.34 9.24
C ARG A 27 5.59 11.60 10.01
N LEU A 28 6.45 10.85 9.33
CA LEU A 28 7.60 10.21 9.97
C LEU A 28 8.59 11.29 10.43
N ALA A 29 8.57 11.62 11.72
CA ALA A 29 9.54 12.56 12.30
C ALA A 29 10.89 11.87 12.59
N SER A 30 10.89 10.54 12.74
CA SER A 30 12.08 9.72 12.94
C SER A 30 11.85 8.31 12.42
N VAL A 31 12.89 7.68 11.89
CA VAL A 31 12.88 6.28 11.44
C VAL A 31 12.43 5.32 12.56
N HIS A 32 12.63 5.69 13.83
CA HIS A 32 12.25 4.85 14.98
C HIS A 32 10.74 4.78 15.20
N GLN A 33 9.95 5.62 14.53
CA GLN A 33 8.48 5.58 14.56
C GLN A 33 7.90 4.51 13.62
N GLU A 34 8.69 4.02 12.67
CA GLU A 34 8.27 2.95 11.76
C GLU A 34 8.26 1.60 12.51
N ALA A 35 7.12 0.94 12.58
CA ALA A 35 7.00 -0.32 13.33
C ALA A 35 7.69 -1.49 12.61
N ASN A 36 7.82 -1.42 11.28
CA ASN A 36 8.40 -2.51 10.50
C ASN A 36 9.94 -2.46 10.51
N PRO A 37 10.65 -3.48 11.07
CA PRO A 37 12.10 -3.48 11.17
C PRO A 37 12.78 -3.50 9.79
N ILE A 38 12.16 -4.10 8.77
CA ILE A 38 12.66 -4.11 7.40
C ILE A 38 12.58 -2.70 6.80
N ALA A 39 11.45 -2.01 7.02
CA ALA A 39 11.29 -0.64 6.58
C ALA A 39 12.25 0.30 7.32
N GLN A 40 12.45 0.13 8.63
CA GLN A 40 13.47 0.86 9.38
C GLN A 40 14.87 0.66 8.80
N PHE A 41 15.27 -0.58 8.51
CA PHE A 41 16.58 -0.88 7.93
C PHE A 41 16.77 -0.17 6.59
N ALA A 42 15.78 -0.27 5.69
CA ALA A 42 15.80 0.42 4.41
C ALA A 42 15.88 1.95 4.58
N MET A 43 15.07 2.53 5.47
CA MET A 43 15.07 3.97 5.75
C MET A 43 16.40 4.46 6.33
N ARG A 44 17.08 3.66 7.16
CA ARG A 44 18.43 4.00 7.66
C ARG A 44 19.47 3.95 6.54
N ARG A 45 19.31 3.06 5.55
CA ARG A 45 20.30 2.86 4.48
C ARG A 45 20.14 3.80 3.29
N PHE A 46 18.90 4.10 2.91
CA PHE A 46 18.53 4.85 1.71
C PHE A 46 17.81 6.16 1.99
N GLY A 47 17.57 6.47 3.28
CA GLY A 47 16.74 7.59 3.70
C GLY A 47 15.24 7.29 3.59
N VAL A 48 14.43 8.10 4.27
CA VAL A 48 12.96 7.97 4.25
C VAL A 48 12.41 8.20 2.84
N ALA A 49 12.85 9.28 2.17
CA ALA A 49 12.42 9.59 0.80
C ALA A 49 12.81 8.50 -0.21
N GLY A 50 14.06 7.99 -0.13
CA GLY A 50 14.53 6.92 -1.01
C GLY A 50 13.75 5.62 -0.80
N THR A 51 13.48 5.25 0.45
CA THR A 51 12.68 4.06 0.78
C THR A 51 11.24 4.20 0.29
N CYS A 52 10.64 5.39 0.47
CA CYS A 52 9.32 5.73 -0.03
C CYS A 52 9.23 5.56 -1.57
N LEU A 53 10.21 6.08 -2.30
CA LEU A 53 10.30 5.92 -3.76
C LEU A 53 10.49 4.46 -4.18
N MET A 54 11.31 3.69 -3.47
CA MET A 54 11.50 2.26 -3.75
C MET A 54 10.21 1.47 -3.57
N VAL A 55 9.48 1.71 -2.48
CA VAL A 55 8.18 1.04 -2.21
C VAL A 55 7.15 1.44 -3.26
N MET A 56 7.12 2.71 -3.65
CA MET A 56 6.25 3.19 -4.73
C MET A 56 6.58 2.49 -6.07
N ALA A 57 7.85 2.48 -6.48
CA ALA A 57 8.30 1.83 -7.70
C ALA A 57 7.97 0.32 -7.71
N LEU A 58 8.26 -0.38 -6.62
CA LEU A 58 7.94 -1.80 -6.47
C LEU A 58 6.43 -2.04 -6.59
N SER A 59 5.60 -1.19 -5.97
CA SER A 59 4.15 -1.34 -6.05
C SER A 59 3.62 -1.18 -7.48
N VAL A 60 4.15 -0.22 -8.25
CA VAL A 60 3.79 -0.02 -9.66
C VAL A 60 4.12 -1.27 -10.48
N VAL A 61 5.30 -1.85 -10.27
CA VAL A 61 5.70 -3.10 -10.95
C VAL A 61 4.73 -4.24 -10.60
N ILE A 62 4.36 -4.39 -9.33
CA ILE A 62 3.39 -5.41 -8.90
C ILE A 62 2.03 -5.19 -9.58
N VAL A 63 1.53 -3.95 -9.62
CA VAL A 63 0.25 -3.63 -10.27
C VAL A 63 0.29 -3.96 -11.76
N LEU A 64 1.36 -3.61 -12.46
CA LEU A 64 1.53 -3.90 -13.89
C LEU A 64 1.55 -5.41 -14.16
N LEU A 65 2.39 -6.17 -13.44
CA LEU A 65 2.49 -7.62 -13.61
C LEU A 65 1.19 -8.34 -13.24
N SER A 66 0.53 -7.91 -12.17
CA SER A 66 -0.74 -8.50 -11.72
C SER A 66 -1.87 -8.22 -12.71
N SER A 67 -1.92 -7.02 -13.30
CA SER A 67 -2.88 -6.66 -14.34
C SER A 67 -2.66 -7.50 -15.60
N GLN A 68 -1.40 -7.66 -16.03
CA GLN A 68 -1.07 -8.50 -17.18
C GLN A 68 -1.45 -9.97 -16.95
N ALA A 69 -1.18 -10.50 -15.75
CA ALA A 69 -1.60 -11.85 -15.37
C ALA A 69 -3.13 -11.98 -15.36
N ALA A 70 -3.85 -10.99 -14.83
CA ALA A 70 -5.31 -10.98 -14.80
C ALA A 70 -5.91 -11.04 -16.21
N VAL A 71 -5.34 -10.31 -17.17
CA VAL A 71 -5.74 -10.39 -18.59
C VAL A 71 -5.50 -11.81 -19.15
N GLY A 72 -4.35 -12.42 -18.86
CA GLY A 72 -4.02 -13.78 -19.29
C GLY A 72 -4.94 -14.88 -18.73
N CYS A 73 -5.49 -14.68 -17.52
CA CYS A 73 -6.45 -15.58 -16.89
C CYS A 73 -7.90 -15.39 -17.38
N GLY A 74 -8.16 -14.49 -18.33
CA GLY A 74 -9.48 -14.24 -18.87
C GLY A 74 -10.42 -13.54 -17.89
N LEU A 75 -11.74 -13.66 -18.13
CA LEU A 75 -12.76 -12.88 -17.41
C LEU A 75 -12.69 -13.03 -15.89
N VAL A 76 -12.47 -14.25 -15.39
CA VAL A 76 -12.41 -14.54 -13.96
C VAL A 76 -11.22 -13.82 -13.30
N GLY A 77 -10.06 -13.84 -13.95
CA GLY A 77 -8.86 -13.15 -13.45
C GLY A 77 -9.04 -11.63 -13.41
N GLN A 78 -9.66 -11.07 -14.46
CA GLN A 78 -9.94 -9.63 -14.52
C GLN A 78 -10.93 -9.20 -13.44
N VAL A 79 -12.03 -9.92 -13.25
CA VAL A 79 -13.01 -9.63 -12.19
C VAL A 79 -12.36 -9.74 -10.81
N PHE A 80 -11.57 -10.78 -10.58
CA PHE A 80 -10.85 -10.96 -9.32
C PHE A 80 -9.89 -9.79 -9.04
N PHE A 81 -9.08 -9.41 -10.04
CA PHE A 81 -8.17 -8.27 -9.93
C PHE A 81 -8.91 -6.97 -9.63
N ILE A 82 -10.05 -6.73 -10.28
CA ILE A 82 -10.86 -5.52 -10.05
C ILE A 82 -11.38 -5.48 -8.61
N VAL A 83 -12.01 -6.56 -8.14
CA VAL A 83 -12.59 -6.61 -6.79
C VAL A 83 -11.51 -6.47 -5.74
N VAL A 84 -10.44 -7.26 -5.83
CA VAL A 84 -9.33 -7.21 -4.87
C VAL A 84 -8.60 -5.87 -4.93
N GLY A 85 -8.38 -5.32 -6.12
CA GLY A 85 -7.74 -4.03 -6.31
C GLY A 85 -8.51 -2.88 -5.67
N PHE A 86 -9.84 -2.86 -5.77
CA PHE A 86 -10.66 -1.87 -5.06
C PHE A 86 -10.63 -2.03 -3.54
N VAL A 87 -10.64 -3.27 -3.04
CA VAL A 87 -10.50 -3.51 -1.59
C VAL A 87 -9.14 -3.01 -1.09
N ILE A 88 -8.06 -3.32 -1.80
CA ILE A 88 -6.71 -2.87 -1.46
C ILE A 88 -6.61 -1.35 -1.51
N SER A 89 -7.12 -0.69 -2.56
CA SER A 89 -7.06 0.77 -2.66
C SER A 89 -7.87 1.45 -1.55
N GLY A 90 -9.02 0.90 -1.16
CA GLY A 90 -9.79 1.36 -0.01
C GLY A 90 -9.02 1.25 1.31
N ILE A 91 -8.33 0.12 1.55
CA ILE A 91 -7.47 -0.06 2.73
C ILE A 91 -6.31 0.94 2.70
N GLN A 92 -5.62 1.09 1.56
CA GLN A 92 -4.52 2.05 1.41
C GLN A 92 -4.98 3.48 1.67
N LEU A 93 -6.15 3.87 1.19
CA LEU A 93 -6.72 5.18 1.45
C LEU A 93 -7.06 5.38 2.94
N ALA A 94 -7.58 4.34 3.60
CA ALA A 94 -7.83 4.38 5.04
C ALA A 94 -6.53 4.53 5.84
N VAL A 95 -5.45 3.85 5.44
CA VAL A 95 -4.12 4.02 6.04
C VAL A 95 -3.60 5.42 5.80
N ALA A 96 -3.67 5.94 4.56
CA ALA A 96 -3.25 7.29 4.22
C ALA A 96 -4.01 8.36 5.02
N HIS A 97 -5.32 8.19 5.21
CA HIS A 97 -6.13 9.09 6.04
C HIS A 97 -5.73 9.03 7.52
N SER A 98 -5.48 7.83 8.05
CA SER A 98 -4.99 7.65 9.42
C SER A 98 -3.60 8.28 9.60
N ASN A 99 -2.76 8.18 8.59
CA ASN A 99 -1.47 8.85 8.53
C ASN A 99 -1.65 10.37 8.47
N ALA A 100 -2.52 10.91 7.63
CA ALA A 100 -2.73 12.36 7.55
C ALA A 100 -3.30 12.99 8.84
N THR A 101 -4.29 12.33 9.46
CA THR A 101 -5.04 12.89 10.61
C THR A 101 -4.42 12.57 11.97
N GLY A 102 -3.66 11.50 12.05
CA GLY A 102 -3.12 11.00 13.30
C GLY A 102 -4.03 10.27 14.24
N HIS A 103 -5.27 10.10 13.84
CA HIS A 103 -6.21 9.23 14.51
C HIS A 103 -6.26 7.87 13.81
N GLN A 104 -6.29 6.81 14.61
CA GLN A 104 -6.52 5.46 14.12
C GLN A 104 -7.99 5.30 13.72
N ASN A 105 -8.26 4.64 12.60
CA ASN A 105 -9.61 4.33 12.14
C ASN A 105 -9.95 2.85 12.33
N CYS A 106 -11.18 2.46 11.99
CA CYS A 106 -11.66 1.08 12.14
C CYS A 106 -10.84 0.05 11.34
N VAL A 107 -10.07 0.48 10.33
CA VAL A 107 -9.21 -0.39 9.53
C VAL A 107 -7.79 -0.46 10.11
N THR A 108 -7.21 0.66 10.54
CA THR A 108 -5.83 0.70 11.06
C THR A 108 -5.70 0.15 12.48
N ARG A 109 -6.76 0.25 13.31
CA ARG A 109 -6.78 -0.36 14.65
C ARG A 109 -6.51 -1.88 14.65
N PRO A 110 -7.29 -2.71 13.93
CA PRO A 110 -7.05 -4.16 13.91
C PRO A 110 -5.74 -4.52 13.22
N LEU A 111 -5.31 -3.79 12.19
CA LEU A 111 -4.02 -3.98 11.52
C LEU A 111 -2.84 -3.80 12.49
N LEU A 112 -2.85 -2.75 13.31
CA LEU A 112 -1.82 -2.51 14.33
C LEU A 112 -1.86 -3.56 15.43
N ALA A 113 -3.05 -4.00 15.85
CA ALA A 113 -3.19 -5.07 16.83
C ALA A 113 -2.59 -6.39 16.31
N MET A 114 -2.88 -6.76 15.06
CA MET A 114 -2.30 -7.93 14.40
C MET A 114 -0.78 -7.80 14.27
N PHE A 115 -0.29 -6.63 13.83
CA PHE A 115 1.15 -6.41 13.68
C PHE A 115 1.88 -6.57 15.01
N ARG A 116 1.37 -5.99 16.11
CA ARG A 116 1.94 -6.16 17.45
C ARG A 116 2.02 -7.62 17.90
N ILE A 117 1.01 -8.43 17.57
CA ILE A 117 1.01 -9.86 17.89
C ILE A 117 2.09 -10.60 17.10
N VAL A 118 2.26 -10.29 15.82
CA VAL A 118 3.29 -10.90 14.96
C VAL A 118 4.68 -10.46 15.38
N SER A 119 4.88 -9.17 15.67
CA SER A 119 6.17 -8.62 16.12
C SER A 119 6.58 -9.13 17.51
N ALA A 120 5.63 -9.43 18.40
CA ALA A 120 5.94 -10.01 19.71
C ALA A 120 6.39 -11.49 19.64
N ARG A 121 6.27 -12.12 18.47
CA ARG A 121 6.64 -13.52 18.22
C ARG A 121 7.92 -13.68 17.38
N LEU A 122 8.49 -12.58 16.91
CA LEU A 122 9.75 -12.51 16.14
C LEU A 122 10.85 -11.91 17.03
#